data_AF-A0A8W8IYM1-F1
#
_entry.id   AF-A0A8W8IYM1-F1
#
_cell.length_a   1.000
_cell.length_b   1.000
_cell.length_c   1.000
_cell.angle_alpha   90.00
_cell.angle_beta   90.00
_cell.angle_gamma   90.00
#
_symmetry.space_group_name_H-M   'P 1'
#
loop_
_entity.id
_entity.type
_entity.pdbx_description
1 polymer ?
#
loop_
_entity_poly.entity_id
_entity_poly.type
_entity_poly.pdbx_seq_one_letter_code
_entity_poly.pdbx_strand_id
1 'polypeptide(L)'
;VNFADSLLTEAMEESENVTGLFSWAYSGVNFDLAGNGGIECRDFISVKQRVIETVISCAAAGLILYRAITHLTLPKNSILLPDPVGKRILLVVHCLIFGIELGFKFATKQMIYILNPCHVATMMQIFCLAAPSGRLTTTVFRLHLHMLTGAPIAILFPVINTRLLPFETEVYYIQHLLMLVIPFYLLKIGGSYTAEPVHDFSWALVSMGVLYIIYFVPVQYLAYISLVNLNNMLCPAVSDPFYGPYYRICAMTHQALLIPTVGKFYTWLSQQFLTPSARDEEVSVFSIDWSAETPAPDNLRGKNGVISHGDRPSNNGHLKSS
;
A
#
# COMPACT_ATOMS: atom_id res chain seq x y z
N VAL A 1 18.54 -43.27 -14.50
CA VAL A 1 17.62 -42.33 -13.83
C VAL A 1 18.06 -40.95 -14.25
N ASN A 2 17.25 -40.25 -15.05
CA ASN A 2 17.69 -39.04 -15.75
C ASN A 2 17.79 -37.88 -14.77
N PHE A 3 18.79 -37.01 -14.97
CA PHE A 3 19.00 -35.79 -14.19
C PHE A 3 17.75 -34.88 -14.14
N ALA A 4 16.93 -34.91 -15.19
CA ALA A 4 15.64 -34.22 -15.24
C ALA A 4 14.58 -34.80 -14.29
N ASP A 5 14.55 -36.12 -14.09
CA ASP A 5 13.63 -36.77 -13.14
C ASP A 5 14.03 -36.46 -11.69
N SER A 6 15.34 -36.37 -11.41
CA SER A 6 15.87 -35.96 -10.11
C SER A 6 15.47 -34.52 -9.76
N LEU A 7 15.62 -33.58 -10.69
CA LEU A 7 15.23 -32.18 -10.50
C LEU A 7 13.72 -32.00 -10.35
N LEU A 8 12.92 -32.78 -11.08
CA LEU A 8 11.46 -32.77 -10.93
C LEU A 8 11.05 -33.34 -9.57
N THR A 9 11.71 -34.39 -9.10
CA THR A 9 11.43 -34.99 -7.79
C THR A 9 11.82 -34.04 -6.66
N GLU A 10 13.00 -33.41 -6.73
CA GLU A 10 13.43 -32.40 -5.74
C GLU A 10 12.51 -31.17 -5.74
N ALA A 11 12.08 -30.67 -6.90
CA ALA A 11 11.13 -29.56 -6.99
C ALA A 11 9.73 -29.92 -6.46
N MET A 12 9.29 -31.16 -6.67
CA MET A 12 8.03 -31.68 -6.12
C MET A 12 8.11 -31.86 -4.60
N GLU A 13 9.21 -32.39 -4.09
CA GLU A 13 9.45 -32.62 -2.66
C GLU A 13 9.63 -31.29 -1.92
N GLU A 14 10.31 -30.30 -2.51
CA GLU A 14 10.39 -28.92 -2.00
C GLU A 14 9.02 -28.24 -2.03
N SER A 15 8.23 -28.42 -3.08
CA SER A 15 6.84 -27.93 -3.16
C SER A 15 5.93 -28.57 -2.11
N GLU A 16 6.04 -29.88 -1.84
CA GLU A 16 5.27 -30.57 -0.80
C GLU A 16 5.69 -30.11 0.62
N ASN A 17 6.97 -29.88 0.85
CA ASN A 17 7.47 -29.42 2.15
C ASN A 17 7.07 -27.96 2.44
N VAL A 18 7.13 -27.10 1.41
CA VAL A 18 6.66 -25.70 1.48
C VAL A 18 5.15 -25.63 1.65
N THR A 19 4.37 -26.48 0.95
CA THR A 19 2.92 -26.52 1.11
C THR A 19 2.50 -27.00 2.51
N GLY A 20 3.22 -27.97 3.08
CA GLY A 20 3.04 -28.40 4.47
C GLY A 20 3.33 -27.28 5.49
N LEU A 21 4.44 -26.54 5.32
CA LEU A 21 4.85 -25.46 6.22
C LEU A 21 3.87 -24.28 6.25
N PHE A 22 3.30 -23.91 5.10
CA PHE A 22 2.35 -22.79 5.00
C PHE A 22 0.88 -23.19 5.11
N SER A 23 0.58 -24.44 5.45
CA SER A 23 -0.79 -24.95 5.61
C SER A 23 -1.63 -24.11 6.60
N TRP A 24 -1.03 -23.59 7.67
CA TRP A 24 -1.73 -22.70 8.62
C TRP A 24 -2.28 -21.43 7.97
N ALA A 25 -1.71 -20.99 6.83
CA ALA A 25 -2.08 -19.75 6.18
C ALA A 25 -3.25 -19.89 5.19
N TYR A 26 -3.52 -21.08 4.65
CA TYR A 26 -4.57 -21.26 3.63
C TYR A 26 -5.34 -22.59 3.69
N SER A 27 -5.03 -23.49 4.61
CA SER A 27 -5.73 -24.80 4.72
C SER A 27 -7.21 -24.67 5.09
N GLY A 28 -7.66 -23.54 5.62
CA GLY A 28 -9.07 -23.30 5.93
C GLY A 28 -9.84 -22.57 4.83
N VAL A 29 -9.25 -22.38 3.65
CA VAL A 29 -9.98 -21.85 2.49
C VAL A 29 -10.96 -22.91 1.98
N ASN A 30 -12.26 -22.60 2.00
CA ASN A 30 -13.30 -23.49 1.49
C ASN A 30 -13.50 -23.27 -0.01
N PHE A 31 -13.13 -24.27 -0.83
CA PHE A 31 -13.26 -24.21 -2.28
C PHE A 31 -14.69 -24.47 -2.81
N ASP A 32 -15.62 -24.92 -1.96
CA ASP A 32 -17.03 -25.05 -2.33
C ASP A 32 -17.73 -23.68 -2.40
N LEU A 33 -17.14 -22.65 -1.80
CA LEU A 33 -17.63 -21.29 -1.91
C LEU A 33 -17.26 -20.70 -3.28
N ALA A 34 -18.28 -20.22 -3.99
CA ALA A 34 -18.11 -19.62 -5.31
C ALA A 34 -17.06 -18.49 -5.29
N GLY A 35 -16.14 -18.54 -6.26
CA GLY A 35 -15.07 -17.56 -6.43
C GLY A 35 -13.96 -17.61 -5.37
N ASN A 36 -13.96 -18.58 -4.45
CA ASN A 36 -12.99 -18.62 -3.36
C ASN A 36 -11.68 -19.34 -3.72
N GLY A 37 -11.70 -20.24 -4.71
CA GLY A 37 -10.54 -20.97 -5.19
C GLY A 37 -10.89 -22.30 -5.87
N GLY A 38 -9.95 -23.23 -5.86
CA GLY A 38 -10.10 -24.58 -6.40
C GLY A 38 -9.58 -24.74 -7.83
N ILE A 39 -9.57 -26.00 -8.29
CA ILE A 39 -9.07 -26.38 -9.63
C ILE A 39 -9.90 -25.71 -10.73
N GLU A 40 -11.22 -25.66 -10.58
CA GLU A 40 -12.11 -24.99 -11.54
C GLU A 40 -11.77 -23.49 -11.66
N CYS A 41 -11.45 -22.83 -10.55
CA CYS A 41 -11.05 -21.43 -10.56
C CYS A 41 -9.67 -21.23 -11.20
N ARG A 42 -8.70 -22.12 -10.93
CA ARG A 42 -7.37 -22.09 -11.58
C ARG A 42 -7.50 -22.25 -13.11
N ASP A 43 -8.34 -23.19 -13.52
CA ASP A 43 -8.51 -23.61 -14.92
C ASP A 43 -9.58 -22.77 -15.66
N PHE A 44 -10.17 -21.78 -14.99
CA PHE A 44 -11.14 -20.83 -15.56
C PHE A 44 -10.62 -20.13 -16.83
N ILE A 45 -9.31 -19.85 -16.88
CA ILE A 45 -8.61 -19.44 -18.10
C ILE A 45 -7.45 -20.40 -18.40
N SER A 46 -7.16 -20.60 -19.69
CA SER A 46 -6.04 -21.44 -20.11
C SER A 46 -4.69 -20.91 -19.60
N VAL A 47 -3.75 -21.82 -19.30
CA VAL A 47 -2.36 -21.44 -18.92
C VAL A 47 -1.71 -20.54 -19.96
N LYS A 48 -1.94 -20.83 -21.25
CA LYS A 48 -1.43 -20.01 -22.35
C LYS A 48 -1.93 -18.57 -22.27
N GLN A 49 -3.24 -18.38 -22.10
CA GLN A 49 -3.82 -17.05 -21.93
C GLN A 49 -3.27 -16.36 -20.68
N ARG A 50 -3.22 -17.08 -19.55
CA ARG A 50 -2.72 -16.55 -18.28
C ARG A 50 -1.31 -15.98 -18.40
N VAL A 51 -0.41 -16.74 -19.03
CA VAL A 51 0.99 -16.34 -19.29
C VAL A 51 1.06 -15.13 -20.22
N ILE A 52 0.31 -15.13 -21.32
CA ILE A 52 0.30 -14.01 -22.27
C ILE A 52 -0.17 -12.72 -21.58
N GLU A 53 -1.29 -12.78 -20.86
CA GLU A 53 -1.82 -11.64 -20.11
C GLU A 53 -0.81 -11.15 -19.07
N THR A 54 -0.18 -12.05 -18.32
CA THR A 54 0.85 -11.69 -17.33
C THR A 54 2.06 -11.00 -17.98
N VAL A 55 2.60 -11.54 -19.07
CA VAL A 55 3.76 -10.94 -19.75
C VAL A 55 3.42 -9.54 -20.27
N ILE A 56 2.27 -9.38 -20.92
CA ILE A 56 1.82 -8.08 -21.44
C ILE A 56 1.63 -7.08 -20.29
N SER A 57 0.98 -7.51 -19.20
CA SER A 57 0.71 -6.67 -18.03
C SER A 57 1.99 -6.20 -17.36
N CYS A 58 2.93 -7.11 -17.14
CA CYS A 58 4.21 -6.80 -16.51
C CYS A 58 5.09 -5.92 -17.42
N ALA A 59 5.08 -6.15 -18.74
CA ALA A 59 5.81 -5.30 -19.68
C ALA A 59 5.25 -3.87 -19.71
N ALA A 60 3.92 -3.72 -19.77
CA ALA A 60 3.27 -2.41 -19.70
C ALA A 60 3.55 -1.71 -18.37
N ALA A 61 3.42 -2.42 -17.24
CA ALA A 61 3.72 -1.90 -15.91
C ALA A 61 5.19 -1.47 -15.79
N GLY A 62 6.13 -2.28 -16.27
CA GLY A 62 7.56 -1.96 -16.27
C GLY A 62 7.89 -0.71 -17.07
N LEU A 63 7.29 -0.54 -18.26
CA LEU A 63 7.46 0.67 -19.07
C LEU A 63 6.92 1.91 -18.38
N ILE A 64 5.74 1.81 -17.77
CA ILE A 64 5.09 2.92 -17.04
C ILE A 64 5.94 3.29 -15.82
N LEU A 65 6.39 2.31 -15.03
CA LEU A 65 7.27 2.51 -13.88
C LEU A 65 8.56 3.20 -14.28
N TYR A 66 9.26 2.65 -15.27
CA TYR A 66 10.54 3.18 -15.73
C TYR A 66 10.44 4.65 -16.14
N ARG A 67 9.35 5.04 -16.80
CA ARG A 67 9.12 6.43 -17.20
C ARG A 67 8.69 7.31 -16.04
N ALA A 68 7.77 6.87 -15.20
CA ALA A 68 7.17 7.71 -14.16
C ALA A 68 8.08 7.91 -12.95
N ILE A 69 8.94 6.94 -12.64
CA ILE A 69 9.80 6.96 -11.45
C ILE A 69 10.82 8.11 -11.46
N THR A 70 11.30 8.50 -12.64
CA THR A 70 12.24 9.62 -12.83
C THR A 70 11.60 10.99 -12.63
N HIS A 71 10.27 11.06 -12.68
CA HIS A 71 9.50 12.30 -12.48
C HIS A 71 8.94 12.44 -11.06
N LEU A 72 9.26 11.50 -10.15
CA LEU A 72 8.81 11.60 -8.77
C LEU A 72 9.46 12.79 -8.06
N THR A 73 8.60 13.59 -7.45
CA THR A 73 8.97 14.73 -6.63
C THR A 73 8.53 14.51 -5.19
N LEU A 74 9.33 14.98 -4.23
CA LEU A 74 8.98 15.01 -2.81
C LEU A 74 9.18 16.44 -2.26
N PRO A 75 8.35 16.86 -1.29
CA PRO A 75 8.59 18.12 -0.58
C PRO A 75 9.87 18.02 0.25
N LYS A 76 10.58 19.15 0.44
CA LYS A 76 11.65 19.21 1.44
C LYS A 76 11.09 19.02 2.86
N ASN A 77 11.97 18.57 3.76
CA ASN A 77 11.64 18.10 5.11
C ASN A 77 10.48 18.87 5.75
N SER A 78 9.38 18.18 6.01
CA SER A 78 8.24 18.74 6.71
C SER A 78 8.62 19.13 8.14
N ILE A 79 8.16 20.30 8.60
CA ILE A 79 8.31 20.68 10.01
C ILE A 79 7.66 19.59 10.89
N LEU A 80 8.40 19.15 11.92
CA LEU A 80 7.90 18.19 12.89
C LEU A 80 6.91 18.89 13.82
N LEU A 81 5.62 18.73 13.53
CA LEU A 81 4.54 19.16 14.41
C LEU A 81 4.15 18.04 15.38
N PRO A 82 3.74 18.35 16.62
CA PRO A 82 3.19 17.37 17.54
C PRO A 82 1.95 16.70 16.94
N ASP A 83 1.86 15.37 17.08
CA ASP A 83 0.73 14.62 16.55
C ASP A 83 -0.59 15.03 17.23
N PRO A 84 -1.63 15.41 16.45
CA PRO A 84 -2.92 15.74 17.01
C PRO A 84 -3.59 14.52 17.62
N VAL A 85 -4.44 14.73 18.62
CA VAL A 85 -5.17 13.66 19.33
C VAL A 85 -5.97 12.78 18.35
N GLY A 86 -6.57 13.37 17.31
CA GLY A 86 -7.34 12.61 16.31
C GLY A 86 -6.49 11.62 15.52
N LYS A 87 -5.21 11.91 15.23
CA LYS A 87 -4.29 10.96 14.58
C LYS A 87 -4.08 9.73 15.47
N ARG A 88 -3.92 9.94 16.79
CA ARG A 88 -3.77 8.85 17.76
C ARG A 88 -5.03 8.02 17.92
N ILE A 89 -6.20 8.67 17.95
CA ILE A 89 -7.50 7.98 18.00
C ILE A 89 -7.67 7.10 16.75
N LEU A 90 -7.42 7.65 15.56
CA LEU A 90 -7.51 6.90 14.31
C LEU A 90 -6.52 5.73 14.28
N LEU A 91 -5.29 5.92 14.76
CA LEU A 91 -4.32 4.83 14.89
C LEU A 91 -4.87 3.68 15.76
N VAL A 92 -5.36 3.99 16.95
CA VAL A 92 -5.89 2.97 17.88
C VAL A 92 -7.10 2.26 17.27
N VAL A 93 -8.06 3.00 16.72
CA VAL A 93 -9.26 2.44 16.10
C VAL A 93 -8.89 1.57 14.90
N HIS A 94 -8.01 2.04 14.03
CA HIS A 94 -7.63 1.31 12.82
C HIS A 94 -6.81 0.05 13.14
N CYS A 95 -5.90 0.11 14.11
CA CYS A 95 -5.21 -1.07 14.64
C CYS A 95 -6.17 -2.08 15.26
N LEU A 96 -7.19 -1.63 16.01
CA LEU A 96 -8.19 -2.52 16.60
C LEU A 96 -8.99 -3.24 15.52
N ILE A 97 -9.51 -2.51 14.54
CA ILE A 97 -10.28 -3.10 13.42
C ILE A 97 -9.43 -4.08 12.62
N PHE A 98 -8.19 -3.71 12.29
CA PHE A 98 -7.28 -4.61 11.57
C PHE A 98 -6.86 -5.83 12.40
N GLY A 99 -6.67 -5.65 13.71
CA GLY A 99 -6.39 -6.75 14.64
C GLY A 99 -7.54 -7.76 14.73
N ILE A 100 -8.79 -7.28 14.72
CA ILE A 100 -9.98 -8.15 14.67
C ILE A 100 -10.02 -8.92 13.34
N GLU A 101 -9.79 -8.23 12.21
CA GLU A 101 -9.73 -8.86 10.87
C GLU A 101 -8.63 -9.93 10.80
N LEU A 102 -7.45 -9.66 11.35
CA LEU A 102 -6.38 -10.65 11.51
C LEU A 102 -6.83 -11.84 12.36
N GLY A 103 -7.52 -11.56 13.48
CA GLY A 103 -8.07 -12.58 14.37
C GLY A 103 -9.02 -13.55 13.65
N PHE A 104 -9.92 -13.03 12.81
CA PHE A 104 -10.78 -13.87 11.97
C PHE A 104 -9.96 -14.77 11.04
N LYS A 105 -8.97 -14.21 10.33
CA LYS A 105 -8.13 -14.97 9.39
C LYS A 105 -7.26 -16.03 10.08
N PHE A 106 -6.76 -15.76 11.28
CA PHE A 106 -6.07 -16.75 12.09
C PHE A 106 -7.02 -17.86 12.54
N ALA A 107 -8.20 -17.50 13.03
CA ALA A 107 -9.21 -18.46 13.48
C ALA A 107 -9.70 -19.38 12.36
N THR A 108 -9.83 -18.86 11.13
CA THR A 108 -10.27 -19.62 9.97
C THR A 108 -9.14 -20.25 9.16
N LYS A 109 -7.86 -20.05 9.51
CA LYS A 109 -6.68 -20.50 8.73
C LYS A 109 -6.70 -19.99 7.27
N GLN A 110 -7.06 -18.72 7.10
CA GLN A 110 -7.17 -18.03 5.81
C GLN A 110 -6.28 -16.77 5.75
N MET A 111 -5.15 -16.82 6.46
CA MET A 111 -4.17 -15.72 6.53
C MET A 111 -3.56 -15.34 5.18
N ILE A 112 -3.61 -16.19 4.16
CA ILE A 112 -3.19 -15.86 2.80
C ILE A 112 -3.92 -14.63 2.24
N TYR A 113 -5.17 -14.39 2.64
CA TYR A 113 -5.92 -13.20 2.20
C TYR A 113 -5.38 -11.89 2.78
N ILE A 114 -4.40 -11.91 3.70
CA ILE A 114 -3.72 -10.68 4.14
C ILE A 114 -3.01 -9.96 2.99
N LEU A 115 -2.73 -10.67 1.90
CA LEU A 115 -2.15 -10.12 0.68
C LEU A 115 -3.18 -9.41 -0.22
N ASN A 116 -4.47 -9.50 0.11
CA ASN A 116 -5.48 -8.68 -0.57
C ASN A 116 -5.18 -7.19 -0.36
N PRO A 117 -5.42 -6.34 -1.37
CA PRO A 117 -4.96 -4.96 -1.37
C PRO A 117 -5.54 -4.11 -0.25
N CYS A 118 -6.76 -4.39 0.20
CA CYS A 118 -7.36 -3.65 1.32
C CYS A 118 -6.55 -3.80 2.61
N HIS A 119 -6.01 -4.99 2.89
CA HIS A 119 -5.17 -5.25 4.05
C HIS A 119 -3.78 -4.64 3.90
N VAL A 120 -3.17 -4.73 2.71
CA VAL A 120 -1.88 -4.09 2.42
C VAL A 120 -1.99 -2.57 2.57
N ALA A 121 -3.03 -1.96 2.01
CA ALA A 121 -3.31 -0.54 2.18
C ALA A 121 -3.59 -0.19 3.65
N THR A 122 -4.33 -1.01 4.38
CA THR A 122 -4.54 -0.84 5.84
C THR A 122 -3.21 -0.84 6.61
N MET A 123 -2.29 -1.76 6.29
CA MET A 123 -0.94 -1.76 6.89
C MET A 123 -0.15 -0.49 6.55
N MET A 124 -0.24 0.01 5.31
CA MET A 124 0.35 1.29 4.92
C MET A 124 -0.28 2.47 5.68
N GLN A 125 -1.59 2.46 5.91
CA GLN A 125 -2.29 3.49 6.69
C GLN A 125 -1.89 3.47 8.16
N ILE A 126 -1.82 2.29 8.78
CA ILE A 126 -1.30 2.13 10.14
C ILE A 126 0.13 2.66 10.23
N PHE A 127 0.99 2.32 9.25
CA PHE A 127 2.34 2.88 9.17
C PHE A 127 2.30 4.41 9.10
N CYS A 128 1.51 4.99 8.19
CA CYS A 128 1.38 6.46 8.10
C CYS A 128 0.88 7.08 9.40
N LEU A 129 -0.04 6.43 10.13
CA LEU A 129 -0.58 6.92 11.39
C LEU A 129 0.40 6.78 12.57
N ALA A 130 1.32 5.82 12.54
CA ALA A 130 2.27 5.53 13.62
C ALA A 130 3.66 6.13 13.40
N ALA A 131 4.12 6.21 12.16
CA ALA A 131 5.47 6.61 11.83
C ALA A 131 5.70 8.11 12.10
N PRO A 132 6.93 8.50 12.48
CA PRO A 132 7.31 9.90 12.56
C PRO A 132 7.27 10.55 11.17
N SER A 133 7.15 11.88 11.15
CA SER A 133 7.23 12.66 9.92
C SER A 133 8.58 12.43 9.21
N GLY A 134 8.56 12.28 7.89
CA GLY A 134 9.75 12.02 7.10
C GLY A 134 9.46 11.68 5.64
N ARG A 135 10.54 11.52 4.87
CA ARG A 135 10.46 11.20 3.43
C ARG A 135 9.78 9.87 3.18
N LEU A 136 10.11 8.83 3.97
CA LEU A 136 9.49 7.51 3.85
C LEU A 136 7.98 7.59 4.10
N THR A 137 7.55 8.31 5.14
CA THR A 137 6.13 8.52 5.45
C THR A 137 5.42 9.22 4.29
N THR A 138 6.05 10.23 3.69
CA THR A 138 5.50 10.94 2.52
C THR A 138 5.40 10.03 1.29
N THR A 139 6.44 9.24 1.00
CA THR A 139 6.46 8.27 -0.11
C THR A 139 5.38 7.22 0.05
N VAL A 140 5.29 6.59 1.24
CA VAL A 140 4.27 5.58 1.53
C VAL A 140 2.89 6.20 1.42
N PHE A 141 2.69 7.39 1.95
CA PHE A 141 1.42 8.10 1.91
C PHE A 141 0.96 8.42 0.47
N ARG A 142 1.87 8.93 -0.38
CA ARG A 142 1.56 9.26 -1.79
C ARG A 142 1.27 8.01 -2.62
N LEU A 143 2.05 6.93 -2.45
CA LEU A 143 1.75 5.66 -3.11
C LEU A 143 0.39 5.13 -2.66
N HIS A 144 0.19 5.06 -1.35
CA HIS A 144 -1.04 4.61 -0.73
C HIS A 144 -2.28 5.34 -1.27
N LEU A 145 -2.21 6.67 -1.44
CA LEU A 145 -3.33 7.49 -1.90
C LEU A 145 -3.89 7.02 -3.25
N HIS A 146 -3.03 6.55 -4.15
CA HIS A 146 -3.41 6.01 -5.46
C HIS A 146 -3.73 4.51 -5.43
N MET A 147 -3.39 3.80 -4.35
CA MET A 147 -3.71 2.37 -4.16
C MET A 147 -5.08 2.14 -3.48
N LEU A 148 -5.87 3.20 -3.28
CA LEU A 148 -7.15 3.16 -2.57
C LEU A 148 -8.34 2.68 -3.41
N THR A 149 -8.19 2.41 -4.70
CA THR A 149 -9.31 2.00 -5.59
C THR A 149 -10.03 0.74 -5.11
N GLY A 150 -9.33 -0.15 -4.40
CA GLY A 150 -9.91 -1.36 -3.84
C GLY A 150 -11.03 -1.08 -2.84
N ALA A 151 -10.95 -0.02 -2.04
CA ALA A 151 -11.95 0.24 -1.00
C ALA A 151 -13.33 0.68 -1.54
N PRO A 152 -13.42 1.65 -2.48
CA PRO A 152 -14.69 1.96 -3.13
C PRO A 152 -15.28 0.75 -3.87
N ILE A 153 -14.45 -0.05 -4.56
CA ILE A 153 -14.91 -1.25 -5.27
C ILE A 153 -15.46 -2.28 -4.29
N ALA A 154 -14.77 -2.53 -3.17
CA ALA A 154 -15.22 -3.44 -2.12
C ALA A 154 -16.57 -3.03 -1.50
N ILE A 155 -16.83 -1.73 -1.39
CA ILE A 155 -18.13 -1.23 -0.88
C ILE A 155 -19.24 -1.38 -1.94
N LEU A 156 -18.95 -1.11 -3.22
CA LEU A 156 -19.94 -1.15 -4.31
C LEU A 156 -20.23 -2.57 -4.81
N PHE A 157 -19.22 -3.44 -4.83
CA PHE A 157 -19.27 -4.81 -5.35
C PHE A 157 -18.73 -5.80 -4.29
N PRO A 158 -19.40 -5.90 -3.12
CA PRO A 158 -18.87 -6.62 -1.97
C PRO A 158 -18.71 -8.12 -2.23
N VAL A 159 -17.61 -8.68 -1.71
CA VAL A 159 -17.36 -10.13 -1.66
C VAL A 159 -17.45 -10.57 -0.20
N ILE A 160 -18.70 -10.78 0.24
CA ILE A 160 -19.05 -11.12 1.64
C ILE A 160 -19.50 -12.57 1.80
N ASN A 161 -19.60 -13.35 0.71
CA ASN A 161 -20.03 -14.74 0.73
C ASN A 161 -19.07 -15.69 1.49
N THR A 162 -17.86 -15.22 1.78
CA THR A 162 -16.83 -15.95 2.54
C THR A 162 -16.72 -15.49 3.99
N ARG A 163 -17.51 -14.48 4.39
CA ARG A 163 -17.48 -13.85 5.71
C ARG A 163 -18.52 -14.49 6.62
N LEU A 164 -18.17 -15.63 7.22
CA LEU A 164 -19.11 -16.52 7.90
C LEU A 164 -19.15 -16.32 9.42
N LEU A 165 -18.16 -15.64 10.01
CA LEU A 165 -18.12 -15.43 11.45
C LEU A 165 -18.98 -14.22 11.86
N PRO A 166 -19.54 -14.22 13.10
CA PRO A 166 -20.26 -13.07 13.61
C PRO A 166 -19.40 -11.79 13.57
N PHE A 167 -20.00 -10.69 13.13
CA PHE A 167 -19.36 -9.38 12.96
C PHE A 167 -18.29 -9.27 11.86
N GLU A 168 -18.01 -10.34 11.11
CA GLU A 168 -16.98 -10.32 10.07
C GLU A 168 -17.36 -9.39 8.91
N THR A 169 -18.65 -9.34 8.56
CA THR A 169 -19.17 -8.45 7.51
C THR A 169 -19.16 -6.98 7.96
N GLU A 170 -19.45 -6.73 9.23
CA GLU A 170 -19.47 -5.40 9.82
C GLU A 170 -18.05 -4.83 9.92
N VAL A 171 -17.10 -5.65 10.39
CA VAL A 171 -15.67 -5.31 10.40
C VAL A 171 -15.17 -5.03 8.99
N TYR A 172 -15.59 -5.83 8.00
CA TYR A 172 -15.30 -5.58 6.58
C TYR A 172 -15.73 -4.17 6.17
N TYR A 173 -16.99 -3.76 6.38
CA TYR A 173 -17.43 -2.43 5.97
C TYR A 173 -16.77 -1.30 6.78
N ILE A 174 -16.58 -1.49 8.08
CA ILE A 174 -15.91 -0.50 8.95
C ILE A 174 -14.47 -0.28 8.48
N GLN A 175 -13.74 -1.35 8.18
CA GLN A 175 -12.37 -1.26 7.67
C GLN A 175 -12.32 -0.46 6.36
N HIS A 176 -13.17 -0.81 5.38
CA HIS A 176 -13.17 -0.12 4.09
C HIS A 176 -13.62 1.35 4.21
N LEU A 177 -14.54 1.68 5.12
CA LEU A 177 -14.90 3.07 5.39
C LEU A 177 -13.73 3.84 6.03
N LEU A 178 -13.06 3.26 7.03
CA LEU A 178 -11.87 3.86 7.64
C LEU A 178 -10.78 4.10 6.60
N MET A 179 -10.60 3.17 5.66
CA MET A 179 -9.65 3.34 4.57
C MET A 179 -9.91 4.57 3.70
N LEU A 180 -11.16 5.01 3.58
CA LEU A 180 -11.51 6.24 2.84
C LEU A 180 -11.39 7.49 3.73
N VAL A 181 -11.66 7.39 5.02
CA VAL A 181 -11.65 8.53 5.96
C VAL A 181 -10.23 8.95 6.36
N ILE A 182 -9.37 7.99 6.69
CA ILE A 182 -8.00 8.22 7.17
C ILE A 182 -7.16 9.10 6.23
N PRO A 183 -7.06 8.81 4.91
CA PRO A 183 -6.25 9.62 4.00
C PRO A 183 -6.72 11.09 3.93
N PHE A 184 -8.04 11.34 3.99
CA PHE A 184 -8.55 12.72 4.06
C PHE A 184 -8.16 13.43 5.35
N TYR A 185 -8.22 12.73 6.48
CA TYR A 185 -7.78 13.29 7.76
C TYR A 185 -6.28 13.58 7.77
N LEU A 186 -5.47 12.69 7.20
CA LEU A 186 -4.02 12.90 7.08
C LEU A 186 -3.70 14.09 6.17
N LEU A 187 -4.37 14.25 5.02
CA LEU A 187 -4.24 15.44 4.16
C LEU A 187 -4.57 16.74 4.92
N LYS A 188 -5.54 16.70 5.83
CA LYS A 188 -5.90 17.86 6.67
C LYS A 188 -4.81 18.23 7.66
N ILE A 189 -4.07 17.25 8.17
CA ILE A 189 -2.93 17.49 9.08
C ILE A 189 -1.77 18.16 8.32
N GLY A 190 -1.52 17.76 7.07
CA GLY A 190 -0.40 18.26 6.27
C GLY A 190 0.95 17.71 6.75
N GLY A 191 2.03 18.49 6.56
CA GLY A 191 3.40 18.06 6.88
C GLY A 191 3.87 16.94 5.95
N SER A 192 4.11 15.73 6.49
CA SER A 192 4.47 14.56 5.67
C SER A 192 3.30 13.98 4.86
N TYR A 193 2.07 14.41 5.13
CA TYR A 193 0.87 13.93 4.46
C TYR A 193 0.42 14.91 3.39
N THR A 194 1.23 15.09 2.35
CA THR A 194 0.93 15.96 1.22
C THR A 194 0.76 15.17 -0.06
N ALA A 195 -0.25 15.54 -0.84
CA ALA A 195 -0.42 15.04 -2.19
C ALA A 195 0.42 15.86 -3.17
N GLU A 196 0.82 15.22 -4.28
CA GLU A 196 1.40 15.91 -5.43
C GLU A 196 0.37 16.79 -6.16
N PRO A 197 0.79 17.75 -7.01
CA PRO A 197 -0.13 18.58 -7.77
C PRO A 197 -1.14 17.76 -8.60
N VAL A 198 -2.36 18.28 -8.79
CA VAL A 198 -3.44 17.56 -9.50
C VAL A 198 -3.03 17.16 -10.92
N HIS A 199 -2.22 17.98 -11.58
CA HIS A 199 -1.74 17.73 -12.95
C HIS A 199 -0.51 16.81 -13.02
N ASP A 200 0.14 16.49 -11.89
CA ASP A 200 1.31 15.59 -11.85
C ASP A 200 0.87 14.13 -11.66
N PHE A 201 0.80 13.34 -12.72
CA PHE A 201 0.38 11.95 -12.65
C PHE A 201 1.48 10.95 -12.26
N SER A 202 2.70 11.41 -11.97
CA SER A 202 3.86 10.52 -11.78
C SER A 202 3.65 9.53 -10.63
N TRP A 203 3.16 10.00 -9.47
CA TRP A 203 2.84 9.13 -8.33
C TRP A 203 1.71 8.13 -8.62
N ALA A 204 0.68 8.55 -9.38
CA ALA A 204 -0.41 7.67 -9.81
C ALA A 204 0.09 6.55 -10.72
N LEU A 205 0.91 6.90 -11.71
CA LEU A 205 1.48 5.96 -12.68
C LEU A 205 2.46 4.99 -12.03
N VAL A 206 3.31 5.46 -11.09
CA VAL A 206 4.17 4.58 -10.30
C VAL A 206 3.33 3.62 -9.46
N SER A 207 2.31 4.11 -8.75
CA SER A 207 1.43 3.27 -7.93
C SER A 207 0.72 2.19 -8.75
N MET A 208 0.21 2.58 -9.94
CA MET A 208 -0.42 1.65 -10.87
C MET A 208 0.55 0.55 -11.33
N GLY A 209 1.76 0.93 -11.75
CA GLY A 209 2.75 -0.05 -12.18
C GLY A 209 3.21 -0.97 -11.06
N VAL A 210 3.43 -0.44 -9.84
CA VAL A 210 3.75 -1.25 -8.65
C VAL A 210 2.63 -2.25 -8.36
N LEU A 211 1.37 -1.82 -8.36
CA LEU A 211 0.21 -2.70 -8.15
C LEU A 211 0.14 -3.82 -9.19
N TYR A 212 0.37 -3.50 -10.47
CA TYR A 212 0.34 -4.52 -11.53
C TYR A 212 1.43 -5.57 -11.32
N ILE A 213 2.65 -5.15 -11.01
CA ILE A 213 3.73 -6.10 -10.71
C ILE A 213 3.39 -6.95 -9.48
N ILE A 214 2.87 -6.36 -8.40
CA ILE A 214 2.47 -7.10 -7.20
C ILE A 214 1.39 -8.14 -7.52
N TYR A 215 0.37 -7.78 -8.30
CA TYR A 215 -0.72 -8.69 -8.62
C TYR A 215 -0.31 -9.81 -9.55
N PHE A 216 0.36 -9.48 -10.66
CA PHE A 216 0.67 -10.44 -11.72
C PHE A 216 1.90 -11.30 -11.43
N VAL A 217 2.74 -10.92 -10.46
CA VAL A 217 3.93 -11.69 -10.07
C VAL A 217 3.70 -12.43 -8.75
N PRO A 218 3.93 -11.86 -7.54
CA PRO A 218 3.85 -12.64 -6.31
C PRO A 218 2.43 -13.09 -5.97
N VAL A 219 1.40 -12.24 -6.12
CA VAL A 219 0.03 -12.60 -5.72
C VAL A 219 -0.53 -13.69 -6.63
N GLN A 220 -0.38 -13.56 -7.95
CA GLN A 220 -0.79 -14.60 -8.88
C GLN A 220 -0.04 -15.91 -8.67
N TYR A 221 1.27 -15.85 -8.44
CA TYR A 221 2.07 -17.05 -8.16
C TYR A 221 1.53 -17.78 -6.93
N LEU A 222 1.33 -17.06 -5.82
CA LEU A 222 0.77 -17.63 -4.60
C LEU A 222 -0.65 -18.15 -4.81
N ALA A 223 -1.50 -17.43 -5.55
CA ALA A 223 -2.84 -17.89 -5.92
C ALA A 223 -2.77 -19.23 -6.66
N TYR A 224 -1.89 -19.33 -7.66
CA TYR A 224 -1.78 -20.50 -8.52
C TYR A 224 -1.31 -21.75 -7.77
N ILE A 225 -0.30 -21.64 -6.90
CA ILE A 225 0.21 -22.79 -6.15
C ILE A 225 -0.71 -23.20 -5.00
N SER A 226 -1.41 -22.25 -4.38
CA SER A 226 -2.32 -22.53 -3.24
C SER A 226 -3.73 -22.91 -3.67
N LEU A 227 -4.07 -22.73 -4.96
CA LEU A 227 -5.43 -22.82 -5.51
C LEU A 227 -6.42 -21.83 -4.88
N VAL A 228 -5.95 -20.88 -4.07
CA VAL A 228 -6.78 -19.84 -3.48
C VAL A 228 -6.97 -18.74 -4.52
N ASN A 229 -8.20 -18.25 -4.69
CA ASN A 229 -8.47 -17.13 -5.60
C ASN A 229 -8.04 -15.77 -4.99
N LEU A 230 -6.76 -15.67 -4.66
CA LEU A 230 -6.19 -14.49 -4.02
C LEU A 230 -6.27 -13.29 -4.96
N ASN A 231 -6.93 -12.22 -4.50
CA ASN A 231 -7.22 -11.02 -5.28
C ASN A 231 -7.82 -11.31 -6.67
N ASN A 232 -8.65 -12.35 -6.78
CA ASN A 232 -9.27 -12.77 -8.04
C ASN A 232 -8.24 -13.05 -9.16
N MET A 233 -7.03 -13.50 -8.84
CA MET A 233 -6.04 -13.79 -9.87
C MET A 233 -6.29 -15.10 -10.61
N LEU A 234 -7.12 -16.01 -10.08
CA LEU A 234 -7.43 -17.29 -10.72
C LEU A 234 -8.69 -17.20 -11.56
N CYS A 235 -9.80 -16.76 -10.96
CA CYS A 235 -11.10 -16.58 -11.60
C CYS A 235 -11.79 -15.28 -11.11
N PRO A 236 -12.83 -14.78 -11.82
CA PRO A 236 -13.55 -13.57 -11.42
C PRO A 236 -14.21 -13.69 -10.05
N ALA A 237 -14.40 -12.55 -9.37
CA ALA A 237 -15.22 -12.51 -8.17
C ALA A 237 -16.69 -12.82 -8.49
N VAL A 238 -17.44 -13.28 -7.48
CA VAL A 238 -18.89 -13.50 -7.61
C VAL A 238 -19.66 -12.23 -7.96
N SER A 239 -19.14 -11.07 -7.56
CA SER A 239 -19.71 -9.74 -7.81
C SER A 239 -19.11 -9.04 -9.04
N ASP A 240 -18.24 -9.70 -9.80
CA ASP A 240 -17.53 -9.08 -10.93
C ASP A 240 -18.50 -8.78 -12.09
N PRO A 241 -18.68 -7.50 -12.50
CA PRO A 241 -19.56 -7.14 -13.60
C PRO A 241 -19.02 -7.55 -14.99
N PHE A 242 -17.75 -7.96 -15.08
CA PHE A 242 -17.07 -8.40 -16.29
C PHE A 242 -16.79 -9.91 -16.29
N TYR A 243 -17.66 -10.70 -15.65
CA TYR A 243 -17.52 -12.15 -15.58
C TYR A 243 -17.37 -12.77 -16.98
N GLY A 244 -16.24 -13.44 -17.21
CA GLY A 244 -15.93 -14.07 -18.48
C GLY A 244 -14.42 -14.29 -18.64
N PRO A 245 -13.98 -14.94 -19.73
CA PRO A 245 -12.56 -15.30 -19.91
C PRO A 245 -11.63 -14.09 -19.98
N TYR A 246 -12.15 -12.90 -20.28
CA TYR A 246 -11.37 -11.66 -20.41
C TYR A 246 -11.43 -10.75 -19.16
N TYR A 247 -11.93 -11.25 -18.02
CA TYR A 247 -12.11 -10.46 -16.81
C TYR A 247 -10.81 -9.78 -16.33
N ARG A 248 -9.64 -10.44 -16.48
CA ARG A 248 -8.33 -9.86 -16.11
C ARG A 248 -7.97 -8.66 -16.98
N ILE A 249 -8.23 -8.74 -18.28
CA ILE A 249 -8.02 -7.61 -19.19
C ILE A 249 -8.97 -6.47 -18.84
N CYS A 250 -10.25 -6.77 -18.58
CA CYS A 250 -11.21 -5.77 -18.11
C CYS A 250 -10.73 -5.12 -16.81
N ALA A 251 -10.25 -5.91 -15.85
CA ALA A 251 -9.68 -5.46 -14.60
C ALA A 251 -8.52 -4.49 -14.81
N MET A 252 -7.56 -4.84 -15.67
CA MET A 252 -6.46 -3.94 -16.02
C MET A 252 -6.96 -2.66 -16.70
N THR A 253 -7.90 -2.75 -17.63
CA THR A 253 -8.38 -1.56 -18.35
C THR A 253 -9.09 -0.60 -17.40
N HIS A 254 -10.00 -1.09 -16.56
CA HIS A 254 -10.70 -0.20 -15.66
C HIS A 254 -9.79 0.29 -14.51
N GLN A 255 -8.86 -0.54 -14.00
CA GLN A 255 -7.89 -0.08 -12.98
C GLN A 255 -6.93 0.98 -13.51
N ALA A 256 -6.55 0.91 -14.80
CA ALA A 256 -5.74 1.96 -15.42
C ALA A 256 -6.43 3.34 -15.43
N LEU A 257 -7.77 3.35 -15.37
CA LEU A 257 -8.56 4.58 -15.24
C LEU A 257 -8.83 4.92 -13.78
N LEU A 258 -9.22 3.94 -12.96
CA LEU A 258 -9.64 4.16 -11.58
C LEU A 258 -8.47 4.58 -10.67
N ILE A 259 -7.28 4.00 -10.84
CA ILE A 259 -6.12 4.30 -9.99
C ILE A 259 -5.76 5.79 -10.04
N PRO A 260 -5.53 6.38 -11.23
CA PRO A 260 -5.29 7.81 -11.33
C PRO A 260 -6.50 8.65 -10.89
N THR A 261 -7.71 8.30 -11.32
CA THR A 261 -8.88 9.15 -11.10
C THR A 261 -9.29 9.22 -9.64
N VAL A 262 -9.32 8.09 -8.92
CA VAL A 262 -9.66 8.05 -7.49
C VAL A 262 -8.60 8.79 -6.68
N GLY A 263 -7.31 8.50 -6.88
CA GLY A 263 -6.26 9.19 -6.14
C GLY A 263 -6.22 10.70 -6.42
N LYS A 264 -6.40 11.11 -7.68
CA LYS A 264 -6.51 12.54 -8.04
C LYS A 264 -7.78 13.20 -7.53
N PHE A 265 -8.88 12.46 -7.41
CA PHE A 265 -10.09 12.97 -6.78
C PHE A 265 -9.83 13.31 -5.30
N TYR A 266 -9.10 12.48 -4.55
CA TYR A 266 -8.65 12.81 -3.18
C TYR A 266 -7.78 14.07 -3.14
N THR A 267 -6.81 14.17 -4.04
CA THR A 267 -5.94 15.36 -4.15
C THR A 267 -6.77 16.61 -4.44
N TRP A 268 -7.65 16.57 -5.43
CA TRP A 268 -8.51 17.69 -5.79
C TRP A 268 -9.46 18.06 -4.64
N LEU A 269 -10.12 17.08 -4.03
CA LEU A 269 -11.06 17.32 -2.94
C LEU A 269 -10.35 17.93 -1.73
N SER A 270 -9.15 17.46 -1.39
CA SER A 270 -8.38 18.08 -0.30
C SER A 270 -8.03 19.54 -0.59
N GLN A 271 -7.70 19.90 -1.83
CA GLN A 271 -7.45 21.30 -2.21
C GLN A 271 -8.68 22.21 -2.15
N GLN A 272 -9.88 21.68 -2.35
CA GLN A 272 -11.13 22.47 -2.25
C GLN A 272 -11.54 22.69 -0.79
N PHE A 273 -11.42 21.65 0.04
CA PHE A 273 -12.01 21.65 1.39
C PHE A 273 -11.00 21.91 2.52
N LEU A 274 -9.69 21.82 2.26
CA LEU A 274 -8.64 22.05 3.26
C LEU A 274 -7.97 23.40 2.95
N THR A 275 -8.09 24.33 3.90
CA THR A 275 -7.74 25.75 3.76
C THR A 275 -6.28 26.02 3.35
N PRO A 276 -5.99 27.17 2.69
CA PRO A 276 -4.66 27.53 2.19
C PRO A 276 -3.51 27.59 3.18
N SER A 277 -3.74 27.63 4.50
CA SER A 277 -2.67 27.76 5.49
C SER A 277 -1.69 26.58 5.53
N ALA A 278 -2.01 25.45 4.90
CA ALA A 278 -1.08 24.33 4.69
C ALA A 278 -0.24 24.44 3.39
N ARG A 279 -0.47 25.48 2.57
CA ARG A 279 0.19 25.68 1.27
C ARG A 279 1.45 26.54 1.34
N ASP A 280 1.65 27.33 2.40
CA ASP A 280 2.77 28.29 2.46
C ASP A 280 4.15 27.67 2.78
N GLU A 281 4.25 26.35 2.87
CA GLU A 281 5.54 25.63 2.88
C GLU A 281 5.98 25.10 1.50
N GLU A 282 5.28 25.43 0.42
CA GLU A 282 5.74 25.13 -0.94
C GLU A 282 6.69 26.21 -1.48
N VAL A 283 7.98 26.16 -1.12
CA VAL A 283 9.00 26.89 -1.92
C VAL A 283 10.23 26.04 -2.26
N SER A 284 10.28 24.76 -1.90
CA SER A 284 11.30 23.90 -2.51
C SER A 284 10.92 22.43 -2.63
N VAL A 285 10.81 22.00 -3.89
CA VAL A 285 10.60 20.61 -4.31
C VAL A 285 11.96 19.96 -4.53
N PHE A 286 12.15 18.74 -4.02
CA PHE A 286 13.33 17.93 -4.27
C PHE A 286 13.00 16.83 -5.28
N SER A 287 13.78 16.73 -6.36
CA SER A 287 13.75 15.59 -7.28
C SER A 287 14.50 14.42 -6.65
N ILE A 288 13.94 13.21 -6.71
CA ILE A 288 14.64 12.01 -6.23
C ILE A 288 15.89 11.79 -7.08
N ASP A 289 17.07 11.91 -6.49
CA ASP A 289 18.33 11.58 -7.13
C ASP A 289 18.56 10.07 -7.03
N TRP A 290 18.31 9.36 -8.14
CA TRP A 290 18.51 7.91 -8.25
C TRP A 290 19.99 7.49 -8.30
N SER A 291 20.91 8.46 -8.39
CA SER A 291 22.36 8.24 -8.41
C SER A 291 23.06 8.54 -7.07
N ALA A 292 22.32 9.04 -6.08
CA ALA A 292 22.86 9.31 -4.75
C ALA A 292 23.02 8.01 -3.95
N GLU A 293 24.24 7.76 -3.44
CA GLU A 293 24.51 6.69 -2.48
C GLU A 293 23.64 6.89 -1.23
N THR A 294 23.14 5.78 -0.67
CA THR A 294 22.31 5.77 0.54
C THR A 294 22.94 6.62 1.65
N PRO A 295 22.21 7.58 2.26
CA PRO A 295 22.76 8.31 3.39
C PRO A 295 23.06 7.33 4.53
N ALA A 296 24.29 7.36 5.03
CA ALA A 296 24.69 6.63 6.21
C ALA A 296 23.75 6.99 7.39
N PRO A 297 23.42 6.04 8.28
CA PRO A 297 22.60 6.34 9.44
C PRO A 297 23.30 7.40 10.29
N ASP A 298 22.63 8.55 10.47
CA ASP A 298 23.11 9.60 11.36
C ASP A 298 23.34 9.00 12.77
N ASN A 299 24.61 8.97 13.17
CA ASN A 299 25.01 8.57 14.51
C ASN A 299 24.36 9.51 15.53
N LEU A 300 23.28 9.04 16.16
CA LEU A 300 22.77 9.55 17.42
C LEU A 300 23.84 9.38 18.51
N ARG A 301 24.81 10.31 18.55
CA ARG A 301 25.70 10.49 19.71
C ARG A 301 25.43 11.85 20.31
N GLY A 302 24.69 11.81 21.42
CA GLY A 302 24.21 12.97 22.15
C GLY A 302 25.30 13.99 22.48
N LYS A 303 24.98 15.26 22.28
CA LYS A 303 25.55 16.35 23.07
C LYS A 303 24.56 16.66 24.18
N ASN A 304 24.79 16.02 25.32
CA ASN A 304 24.27 16.45 26.61
C ASN A 304 24.69 17.90 26.85
N GLY A 305 23.77 18.69 27.40
CA GLY A 305 24.00 20.06 27.80
C GLY A 305 25.16 20.18 28.78
N VAL A 306 26.02 21.15 28.52
CA VAL A 306 26.92 21.72 29.52
C VAL A 306 26.63 23.22 29.54
N ILE A 307 26.03 23.65 30.65
CA ILE A 307 25.93 25.05 31.04
C ILE A 307 27.36 25.49 31.38
N SER A 308 27.95 26.37 30.56
CA SER A 308 29.20 27.05 30.92
C SER A 308 28.86 28.39 31.56
N HIS A 309 28.95 28.42 32.89
CA HIS A 309 29.05 29.66 33.65
C HIS A 309 30.45 30.23 33.48
N GLY A 310 30.53 31.52 33.13
CA GLY A 310 31.76 32.31 33.21
C GLY A 310 32.25 32.75 31.85
N ASP A 311 31.93 33.99 31.48
CA ASP A 311 32.97 34.99 31.20
C ASP A 311 32.34 36.39 31.18
N ARG A 312 32.82 37.25 32.08
CA ARG A 312 32.53 38.69 32.12
C ARG A 312 33.30 39.38 30.99
N PRO A 313 32.71 40.35 30.26
CA PRO A 313 33.51 41.23 29.43
C PRO A 313 34.20 42.31 30.29
N SER A 314 35.51 42.47 30.12
CA SER A 314 36.26 43.62 30.62
C SER A 314 35.83 44.88 29.86
N ASN A 315 35.23 45.84 30.55
CA ASN A 315 34.91 47.15 30.00
C ASN A 315 36.05 48.12 30.35
N ASN A 316 36.91 48.41 29.38
CA ASN A 316 37.88 49.50 29.44
C ASN A 316 37.76 50.29 28.13
N GLY A 317 37.23 51.52 28.21
CA GLY A 317 36.96 52.34 27.04
C GLY A 317 36.53 53.76 27.37
N HIS A 318 37.50 54.55 27.83
CA HIS A 318 37.66 55.99 27.61
C HIS A 318 36.53 57.00 27.92
N LEU A 319 36.81 57.83 28.93
CA LEU A 319 36.34 59.21 29.08
C LEU A 319 36.55 60.03 27.79
N LYS A 320 35.54 60.82 27.41
CA LYS A 320 35.72 62.20 26.95
C LYS A 320 34.65 63.12 27.53
N SER A 321 35.14 64.20 28.10
CA SER A 321 34.47 65.37 28.65
C SER A 321 33.73 66.19 27.60
N SER A 322 32.55 66.71 27.94
CA SER A 322 32.20 68.14 28.09
C SER A 322 30.74 68.25 28.52
#